data_AF-A0A412HHY1-F1
#
_entry.id   AF-A0A412HHY1-F1
#
_cell.length_a   1.000
_cell.length_b   1.000
_cell.length_c   1.000
_cell.angle_alpha   90.00
_cell.angle_beta   90.00
_cell.angle_gamma   90.00
#
_symmetry.space_group_name_H-M   'P 1'
#
loop_
_entity.id
_entity.type
_entity.pdbx_description
1 polymer ?
#
loop_
_entity_poly.entity_id
_entity_poly.type
_entity_poly.pdbx_seq_one_letter_code
_entity_poly.pdbx_strand_id
1 'polypeptide(L)'
;MSYIKMVNESFYFNLKKRIGNWVLNIINTDEDIDTKVVEEIKDYIEKDLRALFNFSLDNLELRKFLQNSNNHVTKESNISNNIFHSDDVEIEVGTVHSVKGETHVATLYMETSFHEKCESEYFGAQLEGLPYKGNKKYEKQALRIGYVAMSRPQYLLCMAISKEHFELLDEKLLKNNWKIEFAD
;
A
#
# COMPACT_ATOMS: atom_id res chain seq x y z
N MET A 1 8.40 7.36 -12.67
CA MET A 1 7.61 7.94 -13.79
C MET A 1 7.85 9.43 -14.04
N SER A 2 7.99 10.26 -13.00
CA SER A 2 8.22 11.72 -13.13
C SER A 2 9.51 12.07 -13.89
N TYR A 3 10.57 11.27 -13.71
CA TYR A 3 11.83 11.42 -14.44
C TYR A 3 11.66 11.25 -15.97
N ILE A 4 11.01 10.18 -16.42
CA ILE A 4 10.79 9.92 -17.86
C ILE A 4 9.94 11.04 -18.48
N LYS A 5 8.89 11.50 -17.78
CA LYS A 5 8.07 12.63 -18.25
C LYS A 5 8.89 13.90 -18.45
N MET A 6 9.84 14.17 -17.54
CA MET A 6 10.70 15.35 -17.59
C MET A 6 11.75 15.26 -18.71
N VAL A 7 12.31 14.07 -18.95
CA VAL A 7 13.40 13.84 -19.90
C VAL A 7 12.89 13.62 -21.33
N ASN A 8 11.74 12.96 -21.49
CA ASN A 8 11.17 12.66 -22.79
C ASN A 8 9.63 12.52 -22.71
N GLU A 9 8.95 13.65 -22.86
CA GLU A 9 7.49 13.74 -22.72
C GLU A 9 6.74 12.91 -23.77
N SER A 10 7.23 12.87 -25.02
CA SER A 10 6.61 12.09 -26.09
C SER A 10 6.73 10.59 -25.83
N PHE A 11 7.89 10.13 -25.36
CA PHE A 11 8.09 8.75 -24.93
C PHE A 11 7.16 8.40 -23.76
N TYR A 12 7.05 9.28 -22.75
CA TYR A 12 6.16 9.10 -21.62
C TYR A 12 4.69 8.95 -22.05
N PHE A 13 4.23 9.77 -22.98
CA PHE A 13 2.86 9.70 -23.50
C PHE A 13 2.63 8.40 -24.29
N ASN A 14 3.60 7.98 -25.11
CA ASN A 14 3.54 6.72 -25.85
C ASN A 14 3.47 5.52 -24.90
N LEU A 15 4.32 5.49 -23.87
CA LEU A 15 4.31 4.45 -22.83
C LEU A 15 2.94 4.35 -22.15
N LYS A 16 2.37 5.48 -21.73
CA LYS A 16 1.03 5.50 -21.13
C LYS A 16 -0.05 4.97 -22.07
N LYS A 17 0.00 5.34 -23.35
CA LYS A 17 -0.94 4.84 -24.36
C LYS A 17 -0.84 3.33 -24.52
N ARG A 18 0.39 2.79 -24.62
CA ARG A 18 0.63 1.34 -24.73
C ARG A 18 0.16 0.58 -23.49
N ILE A 19 0.48 1.07 -22.28
CA ILE A 19 -0.02 0.48 -21.03
C ILE A 19 -1.55 0.44 -21.02
N GLY A 20 -2.22 1.53 -21.42
CA GLY A 20 -3.68 1.57 -21.54
C GLY A 20 -4.23 0.49 -22.49
N ASN A 21 -3.62 0.34 -23.67
CA ASN A 21 -4.03 -0.68 -24.63
C ASN A 21 -3.79 -2.10 -24.12
N TRP A 22 -2.65 -2.37 -23.48
CA TRP A 22 -2.35 -3.68 -22.89
C TRP A 22 -3.38 -4.05 -21.82
N VAL A 23 -3.71 -3.12 -20.92
CA VAL A 23 -4.75 -3.34 -19.89
C VAL A 23 -6.10 -3.63 -20.53
N LEU A 24 -6.49 -2.87 -21.56
CA LEU A 24 -7.76 -3.12 -22.26
C LEU A 24 -7.80 -4.48 -22.95
N ASN A 25 -6.71 -4.91 -23.58
CA ASN A 25 -6.64 -6.22 -24.24
C ASN A 25 -6.70 -7.37 -23.22
N ILE A 26 -6.03 -7.22 -22.06
CA ILE A 26 -6.10 -8.19 -20.96
C ILE A 26 -7.53 -8.32 -20.42
N ILE A 27 -8.24 -7.20 -20.21
CA ILE A 27 -9.60 -7.22 -19.64
C ILE A 27 -10.64 -7.81 -20.61
N ASN A 28 -10.45 -7.64 -21.92
CA ASN A 28 -11.43 -8.03 -22.94
C ASN A 28 -11.24 -9.45 -23.49
N THR A 29 -10.33 -10.25 -22.91
CA THR A 29 -10.02 -11.61 -23.39
C THR A 29 -10.32 -12.64 -22.32
N ASP A 30 -10.97 -13.76 -22.68
CA ASP A 30 -11.35 -14.85 -21.77
C ASP A 30 -10.19 -15.86 -21.50
N GLU A 31 -9.00 -15.64 -22.04
CA GLU A 31 -7.82 -16.51 -21.86
C GLU A 31 -6.89 -16.00 -20.74
N ASP A 32 -6.35 -16.93 -19.95
CA ASP A 32 -5.68 -16.67 -18.66
C ASP A 32 -4.41 -15.80 -18.73
N ILE A 33 -3.80 -15.57 -19.90
CA ILE A 33 -2.78 -14.54 -20.17
C ILE A 33 -2.76 -14.34 -21.69
N ASP A 34 -3.06 -13.14 -22.18
CA ASP A 34 -2.96 -12.84 -23.62
C ASP A 34 -1.48 -12.88 -24.03
N THR A 35 -1.08 -14.00 -24.65
CA THR A 35 0.29 -14.24 -25.15
C THR A 35 0.75 -13.11 -26.07
N LYS A 36 -0.18 -12.46 -26.78
CA LYS A 36 0.09 -11.32 -27.66
C LYS A 36 0.48 -10.08 -26.87
N VAL A 37 -0.21 -9.77 -25.76
CA VAL A 37 0.15 -8.63 -24.89
C VAL A 37 1.53 -8.85 -24.28
N VAL A 38 1.83 -10.08 -23.85
CA VAL A 38 3.15 -10.42 -23.31
C VAL A 38 4.25 -10.23 -24.36
N GLU A 39 4.04 -10.66 -25.61
CA GLU A 39 4.98 -10.42 -26.70
C GLU A 39 5.17 -8.92 -26.99
N GLU A 40 4.10 -8.14 -27.00
CA GLU A 40 4.18 -6.68 -27.20
C GLU A 40 4.98 -5.99 -26.08
N ILE A 41 4.83 -6.44 -24.83
CA ILE A 41 5.59 -5.92 -23.68
C ILE A 41 7.08 -6.26 -23.84
N LYS A 42 7.41 -7.50 -24.21
CA LYS A 42 8.81 -7.91 -24.45
C LYS A 42 9.44 -7.08 -25.56
N ASP A 43 8.74 -6.91 -26.67
CA ASP A 43 9.20 -6.11 -27.81
C ASP A 43 9.48 -4.65 -27.40
N TYR A 44 8.58 -4.07 -26.60
CA TYR A 44 8.74 -2.71 -26.10
C TYR A 44 9.95 -2.56 -25.17
N ILE A 45 10.23 -3.55 -24.32
CA ILE A 45 11.42 -3.56 -23.47
C ILE A 45 12.69 -3.60 -24.32
N GLU A 46 12.75 -4.54 -25.26
CA GLU A 46 13.95 -4.79 -26.07
C GLU A 46 14.27 -3.67 -27.07
N LYS A 47 13.25 -2.91 -27.49
CA LYS A 47 13.39 -1.81 -28.46
C LYS A 47 13.30 -0.43 -27.80
N ASP A 48 12.11 -0.04 -27.36
CA ASP A 48 11.81 1.33 -26.95
C ASP A 48 12.49 1.69 -25.63
N LEU A 49 12.35 0.86 -24.59
CA LEU A 49 13.00 1.10 -23.30
C LEU A 49 14.52 0.99 -23.40
N ARG A 50 15.01 0.03 -24.19
CA ARG A 50 16.43 -0.07 -24.49
C ARG A 50 16.95 1.22 -25.13
N ALA A 51 16.24 1.79 -26.10
CA ALA A 51 16.67 3.04 -26.74
C ALA A 51 16.71 4.22 -25.75
N LEU A 52 15.81 4.26 -24.77
CA LEU A 52 15.77 5.32 -23.76
C LEU A 52 16.88 5.19 -22.71
N PHE A 53 17.11 3.98 -22.20
CA PHE A 53 18.03 3.74 -21.07
C PHE A 53 19.40 3.18 -21.48
N ASN A 54 19.57 2.86 -22.76
CA ASN A 54 20.78 2.35 -23.39
C ASN A 54 21.39 1.12 -22.68
N PHE A 55 20.55 0.18 -22.22
CA PHE A 55 21.01 -1.06 -21.60
C PHE A 55 21.32 -2.16 -22.63
N SER A 56 22.15 -3.14 -22.23
CA SER A 56 22.56 -4.26 -23.08
C SER A 56 21.55 -5.41 -23.05
N LEU A 57 21.23 -5.96 -24.23
CA LEU A 57 20.45 -7.21 -24.35
C LEU A 57 21.27 -8.45 -23.97
N ASP A 58 22.59 -8.31 -23.84
CA ASP A 58 23.46 -9.38 -23.37
C ASP A 58 23.42 -9.60 -21.86
N ASN A 59 22.63 -8.78 -21.16
CA ASN A 59 22.39 -8.95 -19.74
C ASN A 59 21.63 -10.26 -19.48
N LEU A 60 22.33 -11.20 -18.83
CA LEU A 60 21.81 -12.51 -18.50
C LEU A 60 20.54 -12.44 -17.62
N GLU A 61 20.49 -11.50 -16.68
CA GLU A 61 19.34 -11.30 -15.79
C GLU A 61 18.13 -10.76 -16.55
N LEU A 62 18.34 -9.85 -17.51
CA LEU A 62 17.26 -9.37 -18.38
C LEU A 62 16.67 -10.52 -19.22
N ARG A 63 17.53 -11.37 -19.80
CA ARG A 63 17.06 -12.52 -20.59
C ARG A 63 16.30 -13.53 -19.72
N LYS A 64 16.82 -13.85 -18.54
CA LYS A 64 16.11 -14.70 -17.56
C LYS A 64 14.74 -14.11 -17.22
N PHE A 65 14.67 -12.81 -16.94
CA PHE A 65 13.42 -12.12 -16.63
C PHE A 65 12.41 -12.20 -17.79
N LEU A 66 12.83 -11.91 -19.03
CA LEU A 66 11.95 -11.93 -20.20
C LEU A 66 11.55 -13.35 -20.64
N GLN A 67 12.35 -14.37 -20.34
CA GLN A 67 12.08 -15.76 -20.70
C GLN A 67 11.33 -16.54 -19.63
N ASN A 68 11.25 -16.01 -18.40
CA ASN A 68 10.53 -16.65 -17.32
C ASN A 68 9.04 -16.74 -17.65
N SER A 69 8.63 -17.91 -18.11
CA SER A 69 7.27 -18.29 -18.52
C SER A 69 6.60 -19.14 -17.45
N ASN A 70 7.13 -19.09 -16.22
CA ASN A 70 6.49 -19.69 -15.06
C ASN A 70 5.18 -18.95 -14.79
N ASN A 71 4.12 -19.42 -15.46
CA ASN A 71 2.73 -19.01 -15.29
C ASN A 71 2.14 -19.44 -13.95
N HIS A 72 2.96 -19.93 -13.03
CA HIS A 72 2.64 -19.82 -11.62
C HIS A 72 2.91 -18.38 -11.18
N VAL A 73 2.00 -17.49 -11.58
CA VAL A 73 1.36 -16.71 -10.54
C VAL A 73 0.62 -17.77 -9.70
N THR A 74 1.35 -18.46 -8.80
CA THR A 74 0.74 -18.65 -7.49
C THR A 74 0.20 -17.27 -7.21
N LYS A 75 -1.13 -17.12 -7.09
CA LYS A 75 -1.65 -15.94 -6.42
C LYS A 75 -0.66 -15.75 -5.30
N GLU A 76 0.14 -14.69 -5.36
CA GLU A 76 0.69 -14.17 -4.16
C GLU A 76 -0.62 -13.77 -3.45
N SER A 77 -1.25 -14.74 -2.76
CA SER A 77 -1.69 -14.50 -1.41
C SER A 77 -0.56 -13.66 -0.89
N ASN A 78 -0.80 -12.38 -0.65
CA ASN A 78 0.18 -11.51 -0.04
C ASN A 78 0.77 -12.34 1.11
N ILE A 79 1.89 -13.03 0.89
CA ILE A 79 2.56 -13.75 1.95
C ILE A 79 3.21 -12.57 2.60
N SER A 80 2.46 -11.98 3.53
CA SER A 80 2.95 -10.95 4.40
C SER A 80 4.19 -11.57 5.02
N ASN A 81 5.38 -11.16 4.56
CA ASN A 81 6.62 -11.74 5.07
C ASN A 81 6.83 -11.45 6.57
N ASN A 82 5.92 -10.68 7.18
CA ASN A 82 5.83 -10.41 8.60
C ASN A 82 4.53 -11.01 9.16
N ILE A 83 4.54 -12.31 9.43
CA ILE A 83 3.51 -12.97 10.25
C ILE A 83 4.07 -13.13 11.65
N PHE A 84 3.35 -12.61 12.64
CA PHE A 84 3.60 -12.92 14.04
C PHE A 84 2.82 -14.18 14.39
N HIS A 85 3.52 -15.20 14.88
CA HIS A 85 2.92 -16.43 15.36
C HIS A 85 2.80 -16.38 16.88
N SER A 86 1.57 -16.46 17.40
CA SER A 86 1.30 -16.60 18.82
C SER A 86 0.36 -17.77 19.03
N ASP A 87 0.85 -18.81 19.70
CA ASP A 87 0.13 -20.07 19.90
C ASP A 87 -0.46 -20.61 18.59
N ASP A 88 -1.79 -20.58 18.45
CA ASP A 88 -2.56 -21.08 17.32
C ASP A 88 -3.07 -19.96 16.38
N VAL A 89 -2.59 -18.72 16.56
CA VAL A 89 -3.02 -17.56 15.77
C VAL A 89 -1.86 -16.98 14.97
N GLU A 90 -2.09 -16.83 13.67
CA GLU A 90 -1.23 -16.10 12.76
C GLU A 90 -1.74 -14.66 12.63
N ILE A 91 -0.89 -13.69 12.96
CA ILE A 91 -1.22 -12.27 12.89
C ILE A 91 -0.37 -11.64 11.79
N GLU A 92 -1.03 -11.18 10.74
CA GLU A 92 -0.38 -10.40 9.69
C GLU A 92 0.02 -9.01 10.22
N VAL A 93 1.30 -8.69 10.07
CA VAL A 93 1.87 -7.38 10.41
C VAL A 93 2.22 -6.65 9.12
N GLY A 94 1.45 -5.61 8.82
CA GLY A 94 1.57 -4.85 7.59
C GLY A 94 1.57 -3.34 7.81
N THR A 95 1.80 -2.61 6.72
CA THR A 95 1.55 -1.16 6.70
C THR A 95 0.12 -0.90 6.25
N VAL A 96 -0.45 0.24 6.64
CA VAL A 96 -1.80 0.63 6.18
C VAL A 96 -1.93 0.64 4.65
N HIS A 97 -0.84 0.94 3.95
CA HIS A 97 -0.83 0.99 2.49
C HIS A 97 -0.84 -0.39 1.84
N SER A 98 -0.29 -1.44 2.49
CA SER A 98 -0.24 -2.79 1.93
C SER A 98 -1.58 -3.51 2.00
N VAL A 99 -2.42 -3.17 2.99
CA VAL A 99 -3.75 -3.80 3.21
C VAL A 99 -4.92 -2.99 2.62
N LYS A 100 -4.63 -2.06 1.70
CA LYS A 100 -5.66 -1.17 1.15
C LYS A 100 -6.56 -1.93 0.17
N GLY A 101 -7.86 -1.95 0.48
CA GLY A 101 -8.88 -2.65 -0.31
C GLY A 101 -9.34 -3.95 0.32
N GLU A 102 -8.63 -4.41 1.35
CA GLU A 102 -8.96 -5.61 2.10
C GLU A 102 -9.97 -5.30 3.21
N THR A 103 -10.63 -6.36 3.69
CA THR A 103 -11.58 -6.33 4.81
C THR A 103 -11.14 -7.35 5.84
N HIS A 104 -10.97 -6.92 7.09
CA HIS A 104 -10.45 -7.75 8.17
C HIS A 104 -11.56 -8.08 9.18
N VAL A 105 -11.43 -9.18 9.91
CA VAL A 105 -12.30 -9.46 11.07
C VAL A 105 -11.97 -8.50 12.21
N ALA A 106 -10.68 -8.37 12.52
CA ALA A 106 -10.15 -7.50 13.55
C ALA A 106 -8.87 -6.81 13.07
N THR A 107 -8.59 -5.61 13.58
CA THR A 107 -7.38 -4.83 13.30
C THR A 107 -6.85 -4.20 14.58
N LEU A 108 -5.58 -4.44 14.89
CA LEU A 108 -4.80 -3.65 15.85
C LEU A 108 -3.99 -2.60 15.10
N TYR A 109 -4.29 -1.33 15.32
CA TYR A 109 -3.53 -0.22 14.78
C TYR A 109 -2.52 0.28 15.81
N MET A 110 -1.24 -0.01 15.59
CA MET A 110 -0.16 0.45 16.47
C MET A 110 0.29 1.84 16.04
N GLU A 111 0.36 2.78 16.98
CA GLU A 111 0.96 4.08 16.70
C GLU A 111 2.46 3.95 16.40
N THR A 112 2.94 4.81 15.52
CA THR A 112 4.32 4.89 15.05
C THR A 112 4.71 6.36 14.89
N SER A 113 6.00 6.64 14.66
CA SER A 113 6.42 8.00 14.35
C SER A 113 6.17 8.35 12.87
N PHE A 114 5.51 9.48 12.64
CA PHE A 114 5.21 10.04 11.33
C PHE A 114 5.60 11.53 11.28
N HIS A 115 6.68 11.86 10.55
CA HIS A 115 7.16 13.25 10.44
C HIS A 115 7.28 13.95 11.80
N GLU A 116 8.14 13.43 12.69
CA GLU A 116 8.49 14.00 14.01
C GLU A 116 7.45 13.85 15.12
N LYS A 117 6.25 13.33 14.84
CA LYS A 117 5.19 13.11 15.82
C LYS A 117 4.53 11.75 15.65
N CYS A 118 3.82 11.27 16.64
CA CYS A 118 3.01 10.06 16.54
C CYS A 118 1.56 10.37 16.12
N GLU A 119 0.84 9.35 15.66
CA GLU A 119 -0.53 9.49 15.18
C GLU A 119 -1.48 10.10 16.21
N SER A 120 -1.35 9.68 17.48
CA SER A 120 -2.12 10.21 18.60
C SER A 120 -1.90 11.72 18.79
N GLU A 121 -0.72 12.24 18.48
CA GLU A 121 -0.46 13.69 18.52
C GLU A 121 -1.08 14.44 17.32
N TYR A 122 -1.28 13.77 16.18
CA TYR A 122 -1.90 14.38 15.00
C TYR A 122 -3.43 14.40 15.08
N PHE A 123 -4.02 13.34 15.60
CA PHE A 123 -5.48 13.16 15.58
C PHE A 123 -6.07 12.59 16.87
N GLY A 124 -5.38 12.72 18.00
CA GLY A 124 -5.90 12.36 19.33
C GLY A 124 -7.24 13.02 19.64
N ALA A 125 -7.40 14.30 19.29
CA ALA A 125 -8.69 15.00 19.40
C ALA A 125 -9.82 14.32 18.61
N GLN A 126 -9.52 13.66 17.48
CA GLN A 126 -10.52 12.91 16.73
C GLN A 126 -10.82 11.55 17.38
N LEU A 127 -9.86 10.93 18.08
CA LEU A 127 -10.09 9.75 18.91
C LEU A 127 -11.04 10.08 20.08
N GLU A 128 -10.90 11.28 20.65
CA GLU A 128 -11.80 11.87 21.67
C GLU A 128 -13.20 12.22 21.12
N GLY A 129 -13.42 12.09 19.81
CA GLY A 129 -14.71 12.38 19.16
C GLY A 129 -14.89 13.83 18.72
N LEU A 130 -13.83 14.65 18.77
CA LEU A 130 -13.89 16.05 18.32
C LEU A 130 -13.70 16.14 16.80
N PRO A 131 -14.56 16.88 16.07
CA PRO A 131 -14.45 16.99 14.62
C PRO A 131 -13.18 17.74 14.20
N TYR A 132 -12.51 17.25 13.16
CA TYR A 132 -11.35 17.93 12.60
C TYR A 132 -11.77 19.23 11.89
N LYS A 133 -11.17 20.36 12.30
CA LYS A 133 -11.41 21.69 11.71
C LYS A 133 -10.15 22.35 11.14
N GLY A 134 -9.02 21.64 11.15
CA GLY A 134 -7.73 22.15 10.70
C GLY A 134 -7.52 22.10 9.19
N ASN A 135 -6.39 22.65 8.75
CA ASN A 135 -5.93 22.59 7.37
C ASN A 135 -4.45 22.16 7.25
N LYS A 136 -3.82 21.71 8.35
CA LYS A 136 -2.40 21.34 8.32
C LYS A 136 -2.20 20.08 7.49
N LYS A 137 -1.19 20.13 6.62
CA LYS A 137 -0.90 19.08 5.64
C LYS A 137 -0.70 17.72 6.31
N TYR A 138 0.16 17.63 7.33
CA TYR A 138 0.53 16.37 7.97
C TYR A 138 -0.58 15.80 8.85
N GLU A 139 -1.30 16.63 9.61
CA GLU A 139 -2.50 16.20 10.34
C GLU A 139 -3.53 15.58 9.41
N LYS A 140 -3.85 16.25 8.30
CA LYS A 140 -4.80 15.74 7.29
C LYS A 140 -4.31 14.45 6.63
N GLN A 141 -3.00 14.30 6.45
CA GLN A 141 -2.42 13.08 5.91
C GLN A 141 -2.49 11.92 6.91
N ALA A 142 -2.11 12.14 8.16
CA ALA A 142 -2.21 11.17 9.24
C ALA A 142 -3.66 10.72 9.45
N LEU A 143 -4.62 11.66 9.45
CA LEU A 143 -6.05 11.36 9.51
C LEU A 143 -6.54 10.46 8.37
N ARG A 144 -6.06 10.69 7.14
CA ARG A 144 -6.43 9.86 5.99
C ARG A 144 -5.88 8.44 6.13
N ILE A 145 -4.65 8.30 6.61
CA ILE A 145 -4.01 7.00 6.85
C ILE A 145 -4.76 6.28 7.97
N GLY A 146 -4.99 6.93 9.11
CA GLY A 146 -5.78 6.40 10.22
C GLY A 146 -7.18 5.96 9.78
N TYR A 147 -7.88 6.78 8.98
CA TYR A 147 -9.18 6.41 8.42
C TYR A 147 -9.12 5.14 7.56
N VAL A 148 -8.10 4.99 6.70
CA VAL A 148 -7.94 3.75 5.91
C VAL A 148 -7.73 2.56 6.84
N ALA A 149 -6.87 2.64 7.85
CA ALA A 149 -6.62 1.55 8.79
C ALA A 149 -7.88 1.18 9.60
N MET A 150 -8.53 2.18 10.18
CA MET A 150 -9.69 2.03 11.07
C MET A 150 -10.97 1.61 10.34
N SER A 151 -11.00 1.71 9.01
CA SER A 151 -12.11 1.22 8.17
C SER A 151 -11.93 -0.23 7.69
N ARG A 152 -10.79 -0.87 7.95
CA ARG A 152 -10.57 -2.28 7.57
C ARG A 152 -11.39 -3.29 8.40
N PRO A 153 -11.46 -3.18 9.75
CA PRO A 153 -12.08 -4.23 10.55
C PRO A 153 -13.61 -4.17 10.52
N GLN A 154 -14.25 -5.34 10.47
CA GLN A 154 -15.71 -5.46 10.57
C GLN A 154 -16.19 -5.54 12.01
N TYR A 155 -15.44 -6.22 12.90
CA TYR A 155 -15.93 -6.57 14.23
C TYR A 155 -15.14 -5.93 15.36
N LEU A 156 -13.82 -5.80 15.22
CA LEU A 156 -12.96 -5.26 16.29
C LEU A 156 -11.86 -4.34 15.76
N LEU A 157 -11.87 -3.11 16.25
CA LEU A 157 -10.80 -2.15 16.07
C LEU A 157 -10.12 -1.90 17.42
N CYS A 158 -8.80 -2.09 17.47
CA CYS A 158 -7.97 -1.68 18.59
C CYS A 158 -6.94 -0.67 18.11
N MET A 159 -6.59 0.31 18.95
CA MET A 159 -5.47 1.20 18.73
C MET A 159 -4.52 1.09 19.91
N ALA A 160 -3.24 0.79 19.65
CA ALA A 160 -2.20 0.80 20.67
C ALA A 160 -1.51 2.17 20.66
N ILE A 161 -1.51 2.83 21.81
CA ILE A 161 -0.93 4.15 22.04
C ILE A 161 0.06 3.99 23.20
N SER A 162 1.25 4.57 23.07
CA SER A 162 2.24 4.63 24.15
C SER A 162 1.67 5.39 25.34
N LYS A 163 2.08 4.99 26.54
CA LYS A 163 1.59 5.61 27.77
C LYS A 163 1.84 7.13 27.81
N GLU A 164 3.01 7.57 27.36
CA GLU A 164 3.40 8.98 27.33
C GLU A 164 2.47 9.81 26.45
N HIS A 165 2.09 9.32 25.26
CA HIS A 165 1.15 10.04 24.40
C HIS A 165 -0.30 9.93 24.90
N PHE A 166 -0.67 8.79 25.50
CA PHE A 166 -1.99 8.60 26.07
C PHE A 166 -2.27 9.60 27.21
N GLU A 167 -1.26 9.90 28.05
CA GLU A 167 -1.37 10.89 29.13
C GLU A 167 -1.63 12.33 28.63
N LEU A 168 -1.40 12.61 27.35
CA LEU A 168 -1.71 13.90 26.72
C LEU A 168 -3.16 14.01 26.22
N LEU A 169 -3.92 12.91 26.23
CA LEU A 169 -5.30 12.85 25.76
C LEU A 169 -6.31 13.02 26.90
N ASP A 170 -7.52 13.46 26.57
CA ASP A 170 -8.63 13.50 27.52
C ASP A 170 -9.27 12.11 27.66
N GLU A 171 -8.84 11.39 28.70
CA GLU A 171 -9.36 10.06 29.04
C GLU A 171 -10.90 10.03 29.19
N LYS A 172 -11.51 11.11 29.69
CA LYS A 172 -12.97 11.16 29.87
C LYS A 172 -13.68 11.22 28.53
N LEU A 173 -13.14 11.97 27.57
CA LEU A 173 -13.68 12.01 26.22
C LEU A 173 -13.42 10.70 25.47
N LEU A 174 -12.22 10.13 25.60
CA LEU A 174 -11.88 8.84 24.98
C LEU A 174 -12.81 7.73 25.43
N LYS A 175 -13.13 7.65 26.72
CA LYS A 175 -14.06 6.63 27.28
C LYS A 175 -15.47 6.67 26.70
N ASN A 176 -15.86 7.75 26.03
CA ASN A 176 -17.15 7.80 25.32
C ASN A 176 -17.14 6.97 24.03
N ASN A 177 -15.98 6.78 23.41
CA ASN A 177 -15.85 6.13 22.10
C ASN A 177 -15.03 4.82 22.16
N TRP A 178 -14.18 4.67 23.18
CA TRP A 178 -13.21 3.58 23.30
C TRP A 178 -13.30 2.89 24.65
N LYS A 179 -13.15 1.56 24.63
CA LYS A 179 -12.79 0.79 25.83
C LYS A 179 -11.27 0.86 26.00
N ILE A 180 -10.83 1.33 27.16
CA ILE A 180 -9.41 1.54 27.47
C ILE A 180 -8.90 0.37 28.31
N GLU A 181 -7.83 -0.27 27.86
CA GLU A 181 -7.12 -1.35 28.54
C GLU A 181 -5.63 -0.99 28.60
N PHE A 182 -5.00 -1.19 29.75
CA PHE A 182 -3.55 -1.00 29.91
C PHE A 182 -2.88 -2.37 29.75
N ALA A 183 -1.86 -2.43 28.90
CA ALA A 183 -1.01 -3.62 28.78
C ALA A 183 0.07 -3.57 29.88
N ASP A 184 0.25 -4.69 30.58
CA ASP A 184 1.26 -4.89 31.63
C ASP A 184 2.67 -5.11 31.04
#